data_AF-A0A4R3J4L9-F1
#
_entry.id   AF-A0A4R3J4L9-F1
#
_cell.length_a   1.000
_cell.length_b   1.000
_cell.length_c   1.000
_cell.angle_alpha   90.00
_cell.angle_beta   90.00
_cell.angle_gamma   90.00
#
_symmetry.space_group_name_H-M   'P 1'
#
loop_
_entity.id
_entity.type
_entity.pdbx_description
1 polymer ?
#
loop_
_entity_poly.entity_id
_entity_poly.type
_entity_poly.pdbx_seq_one_letter_code
_entity_poly.pdbx_strand_id
1 'polypeptide(L)' 'MSEVTLIGIDLAKRVFQLHGARCDDSVAFRKKLSRGQLLAFMAQ' A
#
# COMPACT_ATOMS: atom_id res chain seq x y z
N MET A 1 -5.60 9.47 14.31
CA MET A 1 -5.45 9.09 12.89
C MET A 1 -3.97 8.86 12.67
N SER A 2 -3.52 7.62 12.76
CA SER A 2 -2.09 7.34 12.66
C SER A 2 -1.67 7.52 11.20
N GLU A 3 -0.89 8.56 10.95
CA GLU A 3 -0.37 8.89 9.62
C GLU A 3 0.49 7.73 9.11
N VAL A 4 0.28 7.36 7.85
CA VAL A 4 1.13 6.37 7.17
C VAL A 4 2.35 7.13 6.65
N THR A 5 3.53 6.79 7.15
CA THR A 5 4.77 7.50 6.85
C THR A 5 5.59 6.82 5.77
N LEU A 6 5.35 5.52 5.52
CA LEU A 6 6.06 4.73 4.51
C LEU A 6 5.06 3.90 3.68
N ILE A 7 5.26 3.90 2.36
CA ILE A 7 4.55 3.04 1.42
C ILE A 7 5.57 2.20 0.64
N GLY A 8 5.45 0.88 0.77
CA GLY A 8 6.15 -0.10 -0.06
C GLY A 8 5.23 -0.68 -1.13
N ILE A 9 5.75 -0.80 -2.36
CA ILE A 9 5.02 -1.40 -3.49
C ILE A 9 5.88 -2.49 -4.14
N ASP A 10 5.44 -3.75 -4.05
CA ASP A 10 6.07 -4.84 -4.78
C ASP A 10 5.37 -5.03 -6.13
N LEU A 11 6.16 -5.04 -7.20
CA LEU A 11 5.68 -5.12 -8.57
C LEU A 11 5.77 -6.56 -9.09
N ALA A 12 4.63 -7.12 -9.49
CA ALA A 12 4.56 -8.36 -10.28
C ALA A 12 3.79 -8.12 -11.59
N LYS A 13 3.80 -9.08 -12.52
CA LYS A 13 3.24 -8.91 -13.88
C LYS A 13 1.81 -8.36 -13.95
N ARG A 14 0.94 -8.70 -12.99
CA ARG A 14 -0.48 -8.28 -12.98
C ARG A 14 -1.01 -7.90 -11.59
N VAL A 15 -0.12 -7.88 -10.60
CA VAL A 15 -0.47 -7.74 -9.20
C VAL A 15 0.52 -6.79 -8.54
N PHE A 16 0.03 -5.96 -7.65
CA PHE A 16 0.78 -5.07 -6.79
C PHE A 16 0.56 -5.50 -5.35
N GLN A 17 1.63 -5.79 -4.61
CA GLN A 17 1.54 -5.92 -3.16
C GLN A 17 1.84 -4.56 -2.57
N LEU A 18 0.91 -4.04 -1.78
CA LEU A 18 1.00 -2.71 -1.20
C LEU A 18 1.06 -2.81 0.31
N HIS A 19 2.06 -2.16 0.89
CA HIS A 19 2.39 -2.20 2.30
C HIS A 19 2.49 -0.76 2.81
N GLY A 20 1.71 -0.43 3.84
CA GLY A 20 1.81 0.85 4.54
C GLY A 20 2.33 0.64 5.94
N ALA A 21 3.27 1.48 6.38
CA ALA A 21 3.79 1.50 7.75
C ALA A 21 3.69 2.90 8.37
N ARG A 22 3.54 2.93 9.69
CA ARG A 22 3.50 4.15 10.51
C ARG A 22 4.91 4.51 10.99
N CYS A 23 5.04 5.62 11.71
CA CYS A 23 6.33 6.09 12.24
C CYS A 23 6.98 5.15 13.26
N ASP A 24 6.20 4.27 13.88
CA ASP A 24 6.66 3.23 14.81
C ASP A 24 6.91 1.88 14.11
N ASP A 25 7.02 1.88 12.79
CA ASP A 25 7.13 0.72 11.91
C ASP A 25 5.95 -0.27 12.01
N SER A 26 4.88 0.07 12.73
CA SER A 26 3.70 -0.78 12.79
C SER A 26 2.96 -0.78 11.45
N VAL A 27 2.44 -1.96 11.09
CA VAL A 27 1.75 -2.15 9.81
C VAL A 27 0.43 -1.40 9.83
N ALA A 28 0.27 -0.42 8.94
CA ALA A 28 -0.99 0.28 8.72
C ALA A 28 -1.93 -0.53 7.82
N PHE A 29 -1.41 -1.08 6.73
CA PHE A 29 -2.17 -1.95 5.83
C PHE A 29 -1.25 -2.86 5.01
N ARG A 30 -1.81 -3.97 4.56
CA ARG A 30 -1.22 -4.87 3.56
C ARG A 30 -2.29 -5.32 2.59
N LYS A 31 -2.13 -5.03 1.30
CA LYS A 31 -3.15 -5.32 0.27
C LYS A 31 -2.51 -5.88 -1.00
N LYS A 32 -3.19 -6.84 -1.62
CA LYS A 32 -2.91 -7.33 -2.96
C LYS A 32 -3.87 -6.67 -3.93
N LEU A 33 -3.38 -5.83 -4.83
CA LEU A 33 -4.20 -5.01 -5.73
C LEU A 33 -3.91 -5.35 -7.19
N SER A 34 -4.94 -5.29 -8.03
CA SER A 34 -4.77 -5.19 -9.48
C SER A 34 -4.34 -3.77 -9.87
N ARG A 35 -3.93 -3.56 -11.13
CA ARG A 35 -3.54 -2.23 -11.62
C ARG A 35 -4.62 -1.17 -11.42
N GLY A 36 -5.88 -1.50 -11.71
CA GLY A 36 -6.99 -0.56 -11.54
C GLY A 36 -7.29 -0.27 -10.06
N GLN A 37 -7.16 -1.28 -9.20
CA GLN A 37 -7.35 -1.12 -7.76
C GLN A 37 -6.24 -0.29 -7.11
N LEU A 38 -4.99 -0.39 -7.59
CA LEU A 38 -3.89 0.41 -7.08
C LEU A 38 -4.15 1.90 -7.28
N LEU A 39 -4.55 2.31 -8.48
CA LEU A 39 -4.86 3.72 -8.77
C LEU A 39 -6.01 4.23 -7.90
N ALA A 40 -7.08 3.45 -7.78
CA ALA A 40 -8.21 3.81 -6.93
C ALA A 40 -7.84 3.88 -5.44
N PHE A 41 -6.89 3.06 -4.99
CA PHE A 41 -6.41 3.07 -3.60
C PHE A 41 -5.50 4.27 -3.32
N MET A 42 -4.63 4.65 -4.27
CA MET A 42 -3.73 5.80 -4.13
C MET A 42 -4.43 7.16 -4.22
N ALA A 43 -5.66 7.20 -4.74
CA ALA A 43 -6.46 8.43 -4.87
C ALA A 43 -7.31 8.75 -3.62
N GLN A 44 -7.25 7.92 -2.59
CA GLN A 44 -7.92 8.12 -1.29
C GLN A 44 -7.03 8.94 -0.37
#